data_AF-M6VT17-F1
#
_entry.id   AF-M6VT17-F1
#
_cell.length_a   1.000
_cell.length_b   1.000
_cell.length_c   1.000
_cell.angle_alpha   90.00
_cell.angle_beta   90.00
_cell.angle_gamma   90.00
#
_symmetry.space_group_name_H-M   'P 1'
#
loop_
_entity.id
_entity.type
_entity.pdbx_description
1 polymer ?
#
loop_
_entity_poly.entity_id
_entity_poly.type
_entity_poly.pdbx_seq_one_letter_code
_entity_poly.pdbx_strand_id
1 'polypeptide(L)'
;MSDKAIEIRKLNLRSGQRTILESVSFEVDSGTILGILGRSGSGKTSLFRAILGVPATRDMEQSGSIYFFGKDRKETPIHHLQPVFQDPVGSFNPTWSLEKALKEPLRVLGGQIAKRGEESFRDLLDFFRLSGKNLNRNVLSFSGGELQRGAILRALLVEPRILFLDEALGALDPILLNEVLAFLKRVSNEKKLRFFLSHIV
;
A
#
# COMPACT_ATOMS: atom_id res chain seq x y z
N MET A 1 -17.43 -15.26 15.13
CA MET A 1 -17.10 -15.47 13.71
C MET A 1 -15.77 -14.81 13.45
N SER A 2 -14.85 -15.52 12.79
CA SER A 2 -13.47 -15.08 12.56
C SER A 2 -13.43 -13.79 11.72
N ASP A 3 -13.06 -12.63 12.29
CA ASP A 3 -12.92 -11.36 11.56
C ASP A 3 -11.54 -11.34 10.87
N LYS A 4 -11.34 -12.22 9.89
CA LYS A 4 -10.10 -12.26 9.10
C LYS A 4 -10.08 -11.14 8.07
N ALA A 5 -8.98 -10.43 8.02
CA ALA A 5 -8.65 -9.45 6.99
C ALA A 5 -8.13 -10.08 5.74
N ILE A 6 -7.20 -11.01 5.91
CA ILE A 6 -6.54 -11.70 4.82
C ILE A 6 -6.53 -13.16 5.19
N GLU A 7 -6.84 -13.99 4.21
CA GLU A 7 -6.64 -15.42 4.31
C GLU A 7 -6.00 -15.90 3.02
N ILE A 8 -4.81 -16.49 3.16
CA ILE A 8 -4.05 -17.07 2.06
C ILE A 8 -3.98 -18.57 2.28
N ARG A 9 -4.39 -19.34 1.27
CA ARG A 9 -4.40 -20.80 1.31
C ARG A 9 -3.57 -21.35 0.17
N LYS A 10 -2.47 -22.04 0.51
CA LYS A 10 -1.59 -22.78 -0.41
C LYS A 10 -1.20 -21.96 -1.65
N LEU A 11 -0.81 -20.71 -1.44
CA LEU A 11 -0.39 -19.82 -2.51
C LEU A 11 0.94 -20.30 -3.09
N ASN A 12 0.93 -20.61 -4.38
CA ASN A 12 2.12 -20.93 -5.16
C ASN A 12 2.33 -19.86 -6.22
N LEU A 13 3.60 -19.58 -6.51
CA LEU A 13 3.99 -18.64 -7.55
C LEU A 13 5.22 -19.17 -8.28
N ARG A 14 5.09 -19.35 -9.60
CA ARG A 14 6.17 -19.82 -10.47
C ARG A 14 6.38 -18.84 -11.61
N SER A 15 7.61 -18.77 -12.10
CA SER A 15 7.97 -18.02 -13.31
C SER A 15 8.78 -18.97 -14.19
N GLY A 16 8.14 -19.53 -15.23
CA GLY A 16 8.69 -20.67 -15.97
C GLY A 16 9.02 -21.84 -15.02
N GLN A 17 10.26 -22.32 -15.06
CA GLN A 17 10.70 -23.44 -14.20
C GLN A 17 11.03 -23.04 -12.76
N ARG A 18 11.16 -21.73 -12.46
CA ARG A 18 11.57 -21.24 -11.15
C ARG A 18 10.38 -21.12 -10.20
N THR A 19 10.44 -21.81 -9.07
CA THR A 19 9.51 -21.60 -7.95
C THR A 19 9.93 -20.36 -7.16
N ILE A 20 9.00 -19.42 -6.98
CA ILE A 20 9.20 -18.19 -6.20
C ILE A 20 8.53 -18.31 -4.84
N LEU A 21 7.30 -18.81 -4.80
CA LEU A 21 6.54 -19.11 -3.58
C LEU A 21 6.03 -20.55 -3.66
N GLU A 22 6.13 -21.26 -2.55
CA GLU A 22 5.71 -22.65 -2.43
C GLU A 22 4.76 -22.81 -1.24
N SER A 23 3.50 -23.15 -1.54
CA SER A 23 2.44 -23.48 -0.57
C SER A 23 2.28 -22.50 0.61
N VAL A 24 2.44 -21.20 0.36
CA VAL A 24 2.34 -20.16 1.40
C VAL A 24 0.91 -20.10 1.93
N SER A 25 0.74 -20.25 3.25
CA SER A 25 -0.56 -20.15 3.91
C SER A 25 -0.44 -19.35 5.20
N PHE A 26 -1.30 -18.35 5.37
CA PHE A 26 -1.40 -17.59 6.62
C PHE A 26 -2.71 -16.82 6.66
N GLU A 27 -3.06 -16.38 7.87
CA GLU A 27 -4.24 -15.58 8.14
C GLU A 27 -3.84 -14.31 8.89
N VAL A 28 -4.54 -13.23 8.62
CA VAL A 28 -4.35 -11.95 9.31
C VAL A 28 -5.68 -11.52 9.89
N ASP A 29 -5.72 -11.36 11.20
CA ASP A 29 -6.87 -10.81 11.89
C ASP A 29 -7.04 -9.31 11.61
N SER A 30 -8.25 -8.84 11.82
CA SER A 30 -8.59 -7.43 11.68
C SER A 30 -7.98 -6.58 12.79
N GLY A 31 -7.51 -5.39 12.44
CA GLY A 31 -6.82 -4.51 13.40
C GLY A 31 -5.37 -4.91 13.67
N THR A 32 -4.87 -5.96 13.01
CA THR A 32 -3.50 -6.42 13.14
C THR A 32 -2.61 -5.75 12.09
N ILE A 33 -1.40 -5.40 12.51
CA ILE A 33 -0.30 -5.03 11.62
C ILE A 33 0.56 -6.28 11.42
N LEU A 34 0.62 -6.79 10.19
CA LEU A 34 1.51 -7.90 9.86
C LEU A 34 2.80 -7.38 9.24
N GLY A 35 3.94 -7.74 9.83
CA GLY A 35 5.28 -7.54 9.28
C GLY A 35 5.80 -8.79 8.59
N ILE A 36 6.27 -8.67 7.35
CA ILE A 36 6.99 -9.76 6.65
C ILE A 36 8.47 -9.45 6.62
N LEU A 37 9.26 -10.35 7.23
CA LEU A 37 10.71 -10.28 7.32
C LEU A 37 11.36 -11.38 6.48
N GLY A 38 12.53 -11.08 5.92
CA GLY A 38 13.28 -12.05 5.13
C GLY A 38 14.43 -11.39 4.35
N ARG A 39 15.42 -12.18 3.95
CA ARG A 39 16.58 -11.69 3.18
C ARG A 39 16.15 -11.06 1.85
N SER A 40 17.00 -10.22 1.27
CA SER A 40 16.79 -9.74 -0.10
C SER A 40 16.63 -10.94 -1.05
N GLY A 41 15.65 -10.86 -1.96
CA GLY A 41 15.34 -11.95 -2.89
C GLY A 41 14.51 -13.12 -2.32
N SER A 42 14.07 -13.07 -1.06
CA SER A 42 13.26 -14.14 -0.45
C SER A 42 11.81 -14.23 -0.94
N GLY A 43 11.43 -13.45 -1.95
CA GLY A 43 10.07 -13.47 -2.52
C GLY A 43 9.04 -12.57 -1.84
N LYS A 44 9.42 -11.65 -0.93
CA LYS A 44 8.49 -10.73 -0.24
C LYS A 44 7.67 -9.86 -1.22
N THR A 45 8.35 -9.11 -2.08
CA THR A 45 7.71 -8.29 -3.13
C THR A 45 6.86 -9.16 -4.07
N SER A 46 7.31 -10.38 -4.38
CA SER A 46 6.54 -11.32 -5.20
C SER A 46 5.26 -11.79 -4.50
N LEU A 47 5.32 -12.03 -3.19
CA LEU A 47 4.15 -12.31 -2.36
C LEU A 47 3.18 -11.13 -2.34
N PHE A 48 3.67 -9.91 -2.12
CA PHE A 48 2.85 -8.69 -2.17
C PHE A 48 2.11 -8.56 -3.51
N ARG A 49 2.85 -8.69 -4.61
CA ARG A 49 2.31 -8.61 -5.98
C ARG A 49 1.29 -9.71 -6.27
N ALA A 50 1.57 -10.94 -5.83
CA ALA A 50 0.64 -12.06 -5.94
C ALA A 50 -0.64 -11.84 -5.13
N ILE A 51 -0.54 -11.28 -3.92
CA ILE A 51 -1.69 -10.93 -3.09
C ILE A 51 -2.57 -9.88 -3.78
N LEU A 52 -1.95 -8.84 -4.35
CA LEU A 52 -2.64 -7.75 -5.04
C LEU A 52 -3.17 -8.14 -6.43
N GLY A 53 -2.72 -9.25 -7.00
CA GLY A 53 -3.07 -9.65 -8.36
C GLY A 53 -2.37 -8.82 -9.44
N VAL A 54 -1.19 -8.30 -9.15
CA VAL A 54 -0.36 -7.51 -10.07
C VAL A 54 0.86 -8.35 -10.47
N PRO A 55 0.76 -9.24 -11.47
CA PRO A 55 1.87 -10.10 -11.86
C PRO A 55 3.05 -9.28 -12.37
N ALA A 56 4.29 -9.68 -12.02
CA ALA A 56 5.50 -8.99 -12.42
C ALA A 56 5.89 -9.29 -13.89
N THR A 57 5.53 -10.45 -14.42
CA THR A 57 5.77 -10.85 -15.81
C THR A 57 4.57 -11.63 -16.36
N ARG A 58 4.49 -11.77 -17.69
CA ARG A 58 3.38 -12.49 -18.36
C ARG A 58 3.41 -14.00 -18.12
N ASP A 59 4.58 -14.55 -17.80
CA ASP A 59 4.81 -16.00 -17.63
C ASP A 59 4.69 -16.44 -16.16
N MET A 60 4.03 -15.63 -15.32
CA MET A 60 3.80 -15.96 -13.92
C MET A 60 2.55 -16.81 -13.75
N GLU A 61 2.76 -18.00 -13.20
CA GLU A 61 1.69 -18.92 -12.82
C GLU A 61 1.43 -18.78 -11.32
N GLN A 62 0.18 -18.45 -10.97
CA GLN A 62 -0.27 -18.33 -9.58
C GLN A 62 -1.37 -19.37 -9.32
N SER A 63 -1.25 -20.13 -8.23
CA SER A 63 -2.30 -21.04 -7.76
C SER A 63 -2.52 -20.91 -6.25
N GLY A 64 -3.59 -21.51 -5.74
CA GLY A 64 -4.08 -21.31 -4.39
C GLY A 64 -5.20 -20.26 -4.32
N SER A 65 -5.56 -19.84 -3.11
CA SER A 65 -6.69 -18.94 -2.88
C SER A 65 -6.30 -17.80 -1.97
N ILE A 66 -6.82 -16.60 -2.30
CA ILE A 66 -6.60 -15.37 -1.53
C ILE A 66 -7.97 -14.78 -1.26
N TYR A 67 -8.28 -14.58 0.01
CA TYR A 67 -9.51 -13.96 0.45
C TYR A 67 -9.23 -12.68 1.23
N PHE A 68 -10.04 -11.67 0.99
CA PHE A 68 -10.09 -10.47 1.80
C PHE A 68 -11.45 -10.35 2.44
N PHE A 69 -11.50 -10.20 3.77
CA PHE A 69 -12.77 -10.08 4.50
C PHE A 69 -13.74 -11.24 4.20
N GLY A 70 -13.22 -12.45 4.00
CA GLY A 70 -13.99 -13.65 3.66
C GLY A 70 -14.50 -13.71 2.22
N LYS A 71 -14.15 -12.76 1.34
CA LYS A 71 -14.52 -12.75 -0.08
C LYS A 71 -13.31 -13.04 -0.95
N ASP A 72 -13.52 -13.63 -2.13
CA ASP A 72 -12.41 -13.84 -3.08
C ASP A 72 -11.75 -12.49 -3.42
N ARG A 73 -10.43 -12.50 -3.62
CA ARG A 73 -9.67 -11.32 -4.05
C ARG A 73 -10.35 -10.56 -5.19
N LYS A 74 -10.88 -11.27 -6.19
CA LYS A 74 -11.50 -10.66 -7.39
C LYS A 74 -12.78 -9.88 -7.09
N GLU A 75 -13.43 -10.17 -5.97
CA GLU A 75 -14.65 -9.48 -5.52
C GLU A 75 -14.34 -8.25 -4.66
N THR A 76 -13.07 -8.04 -4.31
CA THR A 76 -12.67 -6.94 -3.43
C THR A 76 -12.48 -5.65 -4.23
N PRO A 77 -13.17 -4.55 -3.86
CA PRO A 77 -12.97 -3.26 -4.52
C PRO A 77 -11.50 -2.81 -4.45
N ILE A 78 -10.93 -2.41 -5.59
CA ILE A 78 -9.51 -2.04 -5.69
C ILE A 78 -9.14 -0.90 -4.73
N HIS A 79 -10.04 0.06 -4.50
CA HIS A 79 -9.78 1.16 -3.57
C HIS A 79 -9.63 0.70 -2.12
N HIS A 80 -10.15 -0.49 -1.76
CA HIS A 80 -9.89 -1.07 -0.45
C HIS A 80 -8.46 -1.57 -0.30
N LEU A 81 -7.72 -1.80 -1.40
CA LEU A 81 -6.38 -2.38 -1.41
C LEU A 81 -5.41 -1.38 -2.02
N GLN A 82 -4.65 -0.66 -1.18
CA GLN A 82 -3.74 0.38 -1.66
C GLN A 82 -2.28 -0.03 -1.46
N PRO A 83 -1.51 -0.23 -2.54
CA PRO A 83 -0.08 -0.44 -2.45
C PRO A 83 0.71 0.88 -2.44
N VAL A 84 1.78 0.88 -1.64
CA VAL A 84 2.87 1.85 -1.69
C VAL A 84 4.14 1.05 -1.94
N PHE A 85 4.73 1.23 -3.12
CA PHE A 85 5.90 0.48 -3.55
C PHE A 85 7.21 1.16 -3.11
N GLN A 86 8.30 0.38 -3.16
CA GLN A 86 9.65 0.81 -2.79
C GLN A 86 10.17 2.01 -3.60
N ASP A 87 9.85 2.08 -4.89
CA ASP A 87 10.23 3.20 -5.75
C ASP A 87 9.10 4.25 -5.80
N PRO A 88 9.16 5.31 -4.96
CA PRO A 88 8.15 6.34 -5.00
C PRO A 88 8.19 7.14 -6.31
N VAL A 89 9.38 7.38 -6.87
CA VAL A 89 9.56 8.20 -8.07
C VAL A 89 8.89 7.54 -9.27
N GLY A 90 9.18 6.26 -9.51
CA GLY A 90 8.55 5.47 -10.56
C GLY A 90 7.04 5.27 -10.38
N SER A 91 6.50 5.53 -9.18
CA SER A 91 5.06 5.43 -8.90
C SER A 91 4.25 6.68 -9.28
N PHE A 92 4.92 7.77 -9.67
CA PHE A 92 4.29 9.03 -10.09
C PHE A 92 4.42 9.25 -11.59
N ASN A 93 3.42 9.90 -12.19
CA ASN A 93 3.52 10.35 -13.57
C ASN A 93 4.48 11.55 -13.66
N PRO A 94 5.62 11.45 -14.37
CA PRO A 94 6.65 12.49 -14.41
C PRO A 94 6.18 13.79 -15.09
N THR A 95 5.04 13.78 -15.79
CA THR A 95 4.48 14.96 -16.46
C THR A 95 3.52 15.76 -15.58
N TRP A 96 3.15 15.23 -14.41
CA TRP A 96 2.12 15.83 -13.57
C TRP A 96 2.70 16.72 -12.48
N SER A 97 1.86 17.63 -11.97
CA SER A 97 2.11 18.28 -10.69
C SER A 97 1.95 17.29 -9.55
N LEU A 98 2.59 17.56 -8.40
CA LEU A 98 2.45 16.71 -7.23
C LEU A 98 0.99 16.67 -6.75
N GLU A 99 0.30 17.80 -6.66
CA GLU A 99 -1.12 17.82 -6.25
C GLU A 99 -1.98 16.93 -7.14
N LYS A 100 -1.83 17.05 -8.47
CA LYS A 100 -2.58 16.22 -9.42
C LYS A 100 -2.31 14.74 -9.20
N ALA A 101 -1.05 14.38 -8.96
CA ALA A 101 -0.67 12.99 -8.76
C ALA A 101 -1.14 12.42 -7.41
N LEU A 102 -1.21 13.25 -6.36
CA LEU A 102 -1.78 12.87 -5.06
C LEU A 102 -3.30 12.69 -5.14
N LYS A 103 -4.02 13.59 -5.84
CA LYS A 103 -5.48 13.57 -5.94
C LYS A 103 -6.04 12.67 -7.04
N GLU A 104 -5.19 12.06 -7.86
CA GLU A 104 -5.66 11.23 -8.98
C GLU A 104 -6.60 10.10 -8.55
N PRO A 105 -6.34 9.35 -7.46
CA PRO A 105 -7.26 8.31 -7.01
C PRO A 105 -8.65 8.85 -6.65
N LEU A 106 -8.72 10.05 -6.06
CA LEU A 106 -10.00 10.70 -5.72
C LEU A 106 -10.78 11.05 -6.99
N ARG A 107 -10.11 11.54 -8.02
CA ARG A 107 -10.73 11.84 -9.32
C ARG A 107 -11.26 10.58 -10.02
N VAL A 108 -10.53 9.48 -9.93
CA VAL A 108 -10.92 8.19 -10.55
C VAL A 108 -12.10 7.54 -9.80
N LEU A 109 -12.08 7.57 -8.46
CA LEU A 109 -13.10 6.90 -7.64
C LEU A 109 -14.38 7.74 -7.49
N GLY A 110 -14.27 9.06 -7.41
CA GLY A 110 -15.40 9.97 -7.28
C GLY A 110 -16.24 9.76 -6.01
N GLY A 111 -17.45 10.33 -6.03
CA GLY A 111 -18.47 10.12 -4.99
C GLY A 111 -18.04 10.47 -3.57
N GLN A 112 -18.50 9.68 -2.60
CA GLN A 112 -18.24 9.92 -1.19
C GLN A 112 -16.76 9.74 -0.81
N ILE A 113 -16.03 8.89 -1.54
CA ILE A 113 -14.59 8.68 -1.33
C ILE A 113 -13.83 9.95 -1.70
N ALA A 114 -14.09 10.51 -2.88
CA ALA A 114 -13.47 11.77 -3.31
C ALA A 114 -13.74 12.91 -2.31
N LYS A 115 -14.99 13.02 -1.83
CA LYS A 115 -15.38 14.04 -0.86
C LYS A 115 -14.58 13.95 0.45
N ARG A 116 -14.52 12.76 1.07
CA ARG A 116 -13.77 12.55 2.33
C ARG A 116 -12.26 12.71 2.15
N GLY A 117 -11.73 12.25 1.03
CA GLY A 117 -10.32 12.42 0.69
C GLY A 117 -9.94 13.89 0.55
N GLU A 118 -10.79 14.69 -0.09
CA GLU A 118 -10.56 16.14 -0.21
C GLU A 118 -10.66 16.85 1.15
N GLU A 119 -11.62 16.45 2.00
CA GLU A 119 -11.74 16.95 3.37
C GLU A 119 -10.48 16.64 4.20
N SER A 120 -9.89 15.45 4.03
CA SER A 120 -8.70 15.00 4.76
C SER A 120 -7.37 15.47 4.14
N PHE A 121 -7.40 16.08 2.95
CA PHE A 121 -6.19 16.33 2.16
C PHE A 121 -5.22 17.28 2.86
N ARG A 122 -5.71 18.36 3.46
CA ARG A 122 -4.87 19.33 4.17
C ARG A 122 -4.23 18.72 5.41
N ASP A 123 -5.02 18.02 6.23
CA ASP A 123 -4.54 17.38 7.45
C ASP A 123 -3.44 16.36 7.14
N LEU A 124 -3.61 15.58 6.06
CA LEU A 124 -2.58 14.64 5.63
C LEU A 124 -1.34 15.35 5.07
N LEU A 125 -1.51 16.46 4.33
CA LEU A 125 -0.36 17.26 3.87
C LEU A 125 0.47 17.80 5.05
N ASP A 126 -0.19 18.30 6.10
CA ASP A 126 0.47 18.76 7.31
C ASP A 126 1.19 17.61 8.00
N PHE A 127 0.50 16.49 8.23
CA PHE A 127 1.08 15.30 8.85
C PHE A 127 2.33 14.78 8.12
N PHE A 128 2.29 14.76 6.78
CA PHE A 128 3.41 14.31 5.94
C PHE A 128 4.43 15.43 5.63
N ARG A 129 4.34 16.59 6.29
CA ARG A 129 5.28 17.73 6.14
C ARG A 129 5.40 18.22 4.69
N LEU A 130 4.26 18.35 4.01
CA LEU A 130 4.13 18.79 2.61
C LEU A 130 3.31 20.09 2.42
N SER A 131 2.61 20.58 3.44
CA SER A 131 1.70 21.74 3.32
C SER A 131 2.36 23.07 2.94
N GLY A 132 3.62 23.30 3.31
CA GLY A 132 4.39 24.49 2.92
C GLY A 132 5.01 24.43 1.52
N LYS A 133 4.76 23.37 0.75
CA LYS A 133 5.36 23.16 -0.58
C LYS A 133 4.43 23.64 -1.68
N ASN A 134 5.03 24.14 -2.77
CA ASN A 134 4.26 24.46 -3.97
C ASN A 134 3.90 23.17 -4.73
N LEU A 135 2.76 22.56 -4.39
CA LEU A 135 2.30 21.28 -4.95
C LEU A 135 1.94 21.35 -6.44
N ASN A 136 1.83 22.56 -7.01
CA ASN A 136 1.63 22.77 -8.45
C ASN A 136 2.91 22.54 -9.27
N ARG A 137 4.07 22.41 -8.62
CA ARG A 137 5.30 22.04 -9.33
C ARG A 137 5.26 20.58 -9.78
N ASN A 138 6.05 20.29 -10.82
CA ASN A 138 6.21 18.95 -11.36
C ASN A 138 6.75 17.97 -10.29
N VAL A 139 6.27 16.72 -10.31
CA VAL A 139 6.70 15.68 -9.36
C VAL A 139 8.23 15.51 -9.29
N LEU A 140 8.95 15.65 -10.40
CA LEU A 140 10.40 15.49 -10.47
C LEU A 140 11.16 16.63 -9.78
N SER A 141 10.49 17.71 -9.37
CA SER A 141 11.10 18.79 -8.60
C SER A 141 11.14 18.53 -7.09
N PHE A 142 10.54 17.43 -6.62
CA PHE A 142 10.52 17.04 -5.22
C PHE A 142 11.60 15.98 -4.93
N SER A 143 12.13 16.01 -3.71
CA SER A 143 13.08 15.00 -3.24
C SER A 143 12.43 13.62 -3.14
N GLY A 144 13.24 12.57 -3.21
CA GLY A 144 12.76 11.19 -3.07
C GLY A 144 11.99 10.96 -1.77
N GLY A 145 12.43 11.56 -0.66
CA GLY A 145 11.73 11.49 0.63
C GLY A 145 10.38 12.24 0.63
N GLU A 146 10.27 13.39 -0.05
CA GLU A 146 8.98 14.06 -0.23
C GLU A 146 8.02 13.22 -1.07
N LEU A 147 8.52 12.60 -2.14
CA LEU A 147 7.72 11.71 -2.99
C LEU A 147 7.30 10.45 -2.24
N GLN A 148 8.15 9.89 -1.38
CA GLN A 148 7.79 8.74 -0.54
C GLN A 148 6.66 9.07 0.43
N ARG A 149 6.76 10.20 1.13
CA ARG A 149 5.68 10.70 2.00
C ARG A 149 4.40 10.97 1.20
N GLY A 150 4.54 11.56 0.02
CA GLY A 150 3.44 11.77 -0.92
C GLY A 150 2.78 10.46 -1.37
N ALA A 151 3.55 9.40 -1.62
CA ALA A 151 3.02 8.11 -2.05
C ALA A 151 2.18 7.45 -0.95
N ILE A 152 2.61 7.54 0.30
CA ILE A 152 1.83 7.08 1.47
C ILE A 152 0.57 7.93 1.64
N LEU A 153 0.70 9.27 1.58
CA LEU A 153 -0.44 10.20 1.63
C LEU A 153 -1.49 9.85 0.58
N ARG A 154 -1.09 9.70 -0.68
CA ARG A 154 -1.96 9.35 -1.81
C ARG A 154 -2.76 8.08 -1.52
N ALA A 155 -2.11 7.05 -0.99
CA ALA A 155 -2.76 5.79 -0.66
C ALA A 155 -3.77 5.95 0.49
N LEU A 156 -3.53 6.84 1.44
CA LEU A 156 -4.43 7.10 2.57
C LEU A 156 -5.65 7.94 2.20
N LEU A 157 -5.56 8.79 1.16
CA LEU A 157 -6.66 9.68 0.75
C LEU A 157 -7.96 8.94 0.41
N VAL A 158 -7.86 7.71 -0.09
CA VAL A 158 -9.03 6.91 -0.47
C VAL A 158 -9.61 6.10 0.68
N GLU A 159 -9.13 6.30 1.91
CA GLU A 159 -9.52 5.54 3.11
C GLU A 159 -9.51 4.02 2.86
N PRO A 160 -8.37 3.42 2.49
CA PRO A 160 -8.31 2.01 2.13
C PRO A 160 -8.75 1.12 3.29
N ARG A 161 -9.08 -0.15 3.03
CA ARG A 161 -9.27 -1.11 4.12
C ARG A 161 -8.01 -1.91 4.40
N ILE A 162 -7.13 -2.05 3.42
CA ILE A 162 -5.82 -2.70 3.50
C ILE A 162 -4.78 -1.80 2.82
N LEU A 163 -3.77 -1.38 3.57
CA LEU A 163 -2.59 -0.68 3.03
C LEU A 163 -1.41 -1.66 2.95
N PHE A 164 -0.82 -1.79 1.77
CA PHE A 164 0.37 -2.61 1.52
C PHE A 164 1.58 -1.69 1.39
N LEU A 165 2.56 -1.84 2.28
CA LEU A 165 3.78 -1.03 2.29
C LEU A 165 4.97 -1.92 1.91
N ASP A 166 5.47 -1.84 0.68
CA ASP A 166 6.62 -2.63 0.22
C ASP A 166 7.92 -1.84 0.35
N GLU A 167 8.62 -1.95 1.48
CA GLU A 167 9.83 -1.16 1.83
C GLU A 167 9.60 0.37 1.79
N ALA A 168 8.34 0.79 1.71
CA ALA A 168 7.93 2.18 1.53
C ALA A 168 8.16 3.07 2.76
N LEU A 169 8.59 2.51 3.89
CA LEU A 169 8.92 3.25 5.11
C LEU A 169 10.43 3.40 5.33
N GLY A 170 11.28 2.70 4.57
CA GLY A 170 12.71 2.57 4.86
C GLY A 170 13.54 3.83 4.66
N ALA A 171 13.02 4.85 3.97
CA ALA A 171 13.71 6.11 3.72
C ALA A 171 13.07 7.31 4.46
N LEU A 172 12.16 7.03 5.40
CA LEU A 172 11.67 8.03 6.35
C LEU A 172 12.68 8.23 7.49
N ASP A 173 12.78 9.46 8.00
CA ASP A 173 13.57 9.72 9.21
C ASP A 173 12.96 8.99 10.43
N PRO A 174 13.76 8.60 11.45
CA PRO A 174 13.26 7.79 12.57
C PRO A 174 12.10 8.43 13.34
N ILE A 175 12.03 9.76 13.41
CA ILE A 175 10.96 10.48 14.11
C ILE A 175 9.67 10.32 13.31
N LEU A 176 9.69 10.66 12.02
CA LEU A 176 8.51 10.52 11.18
C LEU A 176 8.08 9.06 11.02
N LEU A 177 9.01 8.10 10.97
CA LEU A 177 8.67 6.68 10.94
C LEU A 177 7.80 6.29 12.14
N ASN A 178 8.19 6.72 13.35
CA ASN A 178 7.43 6.46 14.55
C ASN A 178 6.06 7.17 14.53
N GLU A 179 6.00 8.41 14.05
CA GLU A 179 4.74 9.16 13.87
C GLU A 179 3.80 8.43 12.90
N VAL A 180 4.31 7.96 11.76
CA VAL A 180 3.55 7.19 10.77
C VAL A 180 3.06 5.87 11.37
N LEU A 181 3.93 5.09 12.03
CA LEU A 181 3.51 3.83 12.65
C LEU A 181 2.46 4.04 13.75
N ALA A 182 2.60 5.09 14.55
CA ALA A 182 1.60 5.46 15.57
C ALA A 182 0.28 5.90 14.94
N PHE A 183 0.33 6.71 13.88
CA PHE A 183 -0.84 7.11 13.10
C PHE A 183 -1.56 5.90 12.50
N LEU A 184 -0.83 4.99 11.84
CA LEU A 184 -1.40 3.78 11.26
C LEU A 184 -2.03 2.90 12.36
N LYS A 185 -1.39 2.74 13.52
CA LYS A 185 -1.98 2.02 14.67
C LYS A 185 -3.29 2.66 15.15
N ARG A 186 -3.31 3.99 15.33
CA ARG A 186 -4.52 4.73 15.75
C ARG A 186 -5.65 4.56 14.75
N VAL A 187 -5.36 4.78 13.47
CA VAL A 187 -6.33 4.64 12.38
C VAL A 187 -6.83 3.19 12.26
N SER A 188 -5.98 2.20 12.55
CA SER A 188 -6.38 0.79 12.60
C SER A 188 -7.47 0.54 13.64
N ASN A 189 -7.30 1.11 14.83
CA ASN A 189 -8.23 0.98 15.95
C ASN A 189 -9.55 1.73 15.72
N GLU A 190 -9.50 2.92 15.11
CA GLU A 190 -10.67 3.80 14.95
C GLU A 190 -11.55 3.45 13.74
N LYS A 191 -10.95 3.05 12.61
CA LYS A 191 -11.64 2.97 11.31
C LYS A 191 -11.70 1.55 10.72
N LYS A 192 -11.30 0.51 11.46
CA LYS A 192 -11.10 -0.88 10.97
C LYS A 192 -10.18 -0.98 9.74
N LEU A 193 -9.28 -0.01 9.60
CA LEU A 193 -8.20 0.00 8.61
C LEU A 193 -7.18 -1.08 8.97
N ARG A 194 -6.80 -1.93 8.02
CA ARG A 194 -5.86 -3.04 8.23
C ARG A 194 -4.56 -2.70 7.49
N PHE A 195 -3.42 -3.00 8.07
CA PHE A 195 -2.13 -2.59 7.52
C PHE A 195 -1.22 -3.79 7.34
N PHE A 196 -0.46 -3.79 6.26
CA PHE A 196 0.49 -4.84 5.92
C PHE A 196 1.83 -4.19 5.58
N LEU A 197 2.85 -4.52 6.39
CA LEU A 197 4.21 -3.99 6.31
C LEU A 197 5.15 -5.05 5.71
N SER A 198 5.76 -4.75 4.57
CA SER A 198 6.94 -5.46 4.06
C SER A 198 8.17 -4.75 4.62
N HIS A 199 8.97 -5.51 5.37
CA HIS A 199 10.30 -5.20 5.86
C HIS A 199 10.48 -3.97 6.78
N ILE A 200 10.98 -4.25 7.99
CA ILE A 200 11.91 -3.40 8.73
C ILE A 200 13.14 -4.31 8.94
N VAL A 201 14.33 -3.87 8.53
CA VAL A 201 15.59 -4.58 8.84
C VAL A 201 15.84 -4.45 10.33
#